data_AF-A0AAN4ZNB3-F1
#
_entry.id   AF-A0AAN4ZNB3-F1
#
_cell.length_a   1.000
_cell.length_b   1.000
_cell.length_c   1.000
_cell.angle_alpha   90.00
_cell.angle_beta   90.00
_cell.angle_gamma   90.00
#
_symmetry.space_group_name_H-M   'P 1'
#
loop_
_entity.id
_entity.type
_entity.pdbx_description
1 polymer ?
#
loop_
_entity_poly.entity_id
_entity_poly.type
_entity_poly.pdbx_seq_one_letter_code
_entity_poly.pdbx_strand_id
1 'polypeptide(L)'
;QCLLISRRRQVTNKLMRLRSKTRLNVDNIDAKYTCFKCRLHGVQSVKKFHTPCPFATCRCQSCLLNDERSRINSELSRLLHKENQENRESEHSISECSHSSDSEHSEVKEVPSLSADAKVILDLLNVLAIDPTLFNPYSFDFPALADFFSRPTLLLPEEWLPEWPEIVSLVHEAL
;
A
#
# COMPACT_ATOMS: atom_id res chain seq x y z
N GLN A 1 -7.74 8.34 39.57
CA GLN A 1 -6.75 7.92 38.53
C GLN A 1 -5.42 7.62 39.22
N CYS A 2 -4.75 6.50 38.89
CA CYS A 2 -3.52 6.10 39.56
C CYS A 2 -2.27 6.79 38.97
N LEU A 3 -1.66 7.69 39.74
CA LEU A 3 -0.48 8.47 39.34
C LEU A 3 0.72 7.60 38.94
N LEU A 4 0.86 6.42 39.55
CA LEU A 4 1.92 5.47 39.25
C LEU A 4 1.77 4.87 37.84
N ILE A 5 0.53 4.59 37.41
CA ILE A 5 0.25 4.08 36.06
C ILE A 5 0.54 5.15 35.02
N SER A 6 0.16 6.40 35.28
CA SER A 6 0.47 7.54 34.40
C SER A 6 1.98 7.74 34.26
N ARG A 7 2.72 7.67 35.36
CA ARG A 7 4.19 7.80 35.36
C ARG A 7 4.87 6.65 34.63
N ARG A 8 4.41 5.40 34.83
CA ARG A 8 4.89 4.23 34.08
C ARG A 8 4.66 4.42 32.58
N ARG A 9 3.48 4.87 32.16
CA ARG A 9 3.14 5.11 30.75
C ARG A 9 4.02 6.21 30.13
N GLN A 10 4.29 7.29 30.87
CA GLN A 10 5.20 8.35 30.44
C GLN A 10 6.64 7.85 30.24
N VAL A 11 7.15 7.05 31.17
CA VAL A 11 8.49 6.45 31.06
C VAL A 11 8.57 5.52 29.87
N THR A 12 7.58 4.64 29.67
CA THR A 12 7.53 3.73 28.51
C THR A 12 7.47 4.50 27.19
N ASN A 13 6.66 5.55 27.10
CA ASN A 13 6.57 6.40 25.91
C ASN A 13 7.88 7.13 25.63
N LYS A 14 8.57 7.61 26.68
CA LYS A 14 9.88 8.25 26.56
C LYS A 14 10.94 7.26 26.06
N LEU A 15 10.94 6.04 26.58
CA LEU A 15 11.84 4.97 26.12
C LEU A 15 11.56 4.57 24.67
N MET A 16 10.28 4.48 24.27
CA MET A 16 9.89 4.24 22.87
C MET A 16 10.40 5.35 21.95
N ARG A 17 10.21 6.62 22.32
CA ARG A 17 10.69 7.78 21.54
C ARG A 17 12.21 7.80 21.42
N LEU A 18 12.93 7.51 22.51
CA LEU A 18 14.38 7.42 22.50
C LEU A 18 14.87 6.27 21.61
N ARG A 19 14.22 5.10 21.67
CA ARG A 19 14.53 3.96 20.82
C ARG A 19 14.29 4.26 19.34
N SER A 20 13.19 4.94 19.02
CA SER A 20 12.91 5.43 17.66
C SER A 20 13.96 6.44 17.20
N LYS A 21 14.37 7.38 18.05
CA LYS A 21 15.38 8.37 17.72
C LYS A 21 16.77 7.76 17.47
N THR A 22 17.15 6.73 18.23
CA THR A 22 18.38 5.94 17.95
C THR A 22 18.29 5.09 16.67
N ARG A 23 17.09 4.72 16.21
CA ARG A 23 16.90 3.95 14.97
C ARG A 23 16.90 4.83 13.71
N LEU A 24 16.68 6.14 13.84
CA LEU A 24 16.63 7.09 12.72
C LEU A 24 18.04 7.59 12.30
N ASN A 25 19.11 7.12 12.94
CA ASN A 25 20.46 7.65 12.75
C ASN A 25 21.49 6.61 12.26
N VAL A 26 21.03 5.47 11.72
CA VAL A 26 21.89 4.47 11.09
C VAL A 26 21.23 4.09 9.77
N ASP A 27 21.90 4.48 8.68
CA ASP A 27 21.63 4.27 7.26
C ASP A 27 20.29 3.63 6.88
N ASN A 28 19.54 4.40 6.09
CA ASN A 28 18.21 4.12 5.56
C ASN A 28 18.22 2.93 4.56
N ILE A 29 18.61 1.74 5.05
CA ILE A 29 18.42 0.48 4.35
C ILE A 29 16.99 0.06 4.69
N ASP A 30 16.10 0.11 3.70
CA ASP A 30 14.69 -0.18 3.92
C ASP A 30 14.51 -1.48 4.70
N ALA A 31 13.62 -1.44 5.68
CA ALA A 31 13.24 -2.58 6.50
C ALA A 31 12.81 -3.80 5.66
N LYS A 32 12.48 -3.60 4.38
CA LYS A 32 12.13 -4.62 3.38
C LYS A 32 13.35 -5.39 2.85
N TYR A 33 14.53 -4.78 2.80
CA TYR A 33 15.76 -5.38 2.25
C TYR A 33 16.67 -5.99 3.31
N THR A 34 16.35 -5.84 4.60
CA THR A 34 17.11 -6.39 5.71
C THR A 34 16.54 -7.72 6.22
N CYS A 35 17.40 -8.59 6.74
CA CYS A 35 16.99 -9.82 7.39
C CYS A 35 16.23 -9.52 8.67
N PHE A 36 15.00 -10.03 8.75
CA PHE A 36 14.14 -9.81 9.91
C PHE A 36 14.73 -10.46 11.18
N LYS A 37 15.25 -11.69 11.09
CA LYS A 37 15.86 -12.37 12.25
C LYS A 37 17.06 -11.60 12.79
N CYS A 38 17.99 -11.16 11.92
CA CYS A 38 19.10 -10.29 12.34
C CYS A 38 18.59 -9.02 13.04
N ARG A 39 17.56 -8.38 12.48
CA ARG A 39 17.00 -7.14 13.04
C ARG A 39 16.41 -7.32 14.44
N LEU A 40 15.82 -8.47 14.74
CA LEU A 40 15.33 -8.79 16.10
C LEU A 40 16.45 -8.84 17.13
N HIS A 41 17.66 -9.20 16.70
CA HIS A 41 18.87 -9.24 17.53
C HIS A 41 19.72 -7.97 17.45
N GLY A 42 19.20 -6.90 16.81
CA GLY A 42 19.91 -5.62 16.68
C GLY A 42 20.97 -5.59 15.60
N VAL A 43 21.05 -6.62 14.75
CA VAL A 43 22.00 -6.70 13.63
C VAL A 43 21.27 -6.31 12.34
N GLN A 44 21.82 -5.37 11.57
CA GLN A 44 21.35 -5.09 10.22
C GLN A 44 22.17 -5.91 9.22
N SER A 45 21.51 -6.75 8.43
CA SER A 45 22.15 -7.52 7.36
C SER A 45 21.24 -7.55 6.15
N VAL A 46 21.78 -7.28 4.97
CA VAL A 46 21.01 -7.28 3.72
C VAL A 46 20.61 -8.71 3.35
N LYS A 47 19.32 -8.95 3.09
CA LYS A 47 18.77 -10.29 2.85
C LYS A 47 19.53 -11.04 1.75
N LYS A 48 19.94 -10.34 0.68
CA LYS A 48 20.65 -10.91 -0.48
C LYS A 48 22.04 -11.48 -0.16
N PHE A 49 22.78 -10.90 0.78
CA PHE A 49 24.21 -11.21 0.97
C PHE A 49 24.55 -11.85 2.33
N HIS A 50 23.56 -12.09 3.19
CA HIS A 50 23.78 -12.53 4.57
C HIS A 50 23.55 -14.03 4.82
N THR A 51 23.51 -14.84 3.76
CA THR A 51 23.30 -16.29 3.87
C THR A 51 24.64 -16.99 4.11
N PRO A 52 24.79 -17.86 5.14
CA PRO A 52 23.76 -18.29 6.08
C PRO A 52 23.53 -17.27 7.22
N CYS A 53 22.25 -17.05 7.56
CA CYS A 53 21.89 -16.14 8.65
C CYS A 53 22.36 -16.70 10.00
N PRO A 54 23.09 -15.92 10.83
CA PRO A 54 23.58 -16.40 12.13
C PRO A 54 22.44 -16.70 13.12
N PHE A 55 21.26 -16.12 12.90
CA PHE A 55 20.07 -16.34 13.72
C PHE A 55 19.05 -17.28 13.07
N ALA A 56 19.42 -18.00 11.99
CA ALA A 56 18.50 -18.87 11.25
C ALA A 56 17.79 -19.87 12.17
N THR A 57 18.55 -20.49 13.07
CA THR A 57 18.10 -21.51 14.03
C THR A 57 17.71 -20.94 15.39
N CYS A 58 17.70 -19.61 15.57
CA CYS A 58 17.35 -18.99 16.85
C CYS A 58 15.88 -19.26 17.22
N ARG A 59 15.65 -19.63 18.48
CA ARG A 59 14.32 -19.92 19.07
C ARG A 59 13.99 -19.00 20.25
N CYS A 60 14.56 -17.79 20.31
CA CYS A 60 14.17 -16.83 21.33
C CYS A 60 12.70 -16.39 21.15
N GLN A 61 12.06 -15.86 22.19
CA GLN A 61 10.65 -15.47 22.16
C GLN A 61 10.32 -14.55 20.97
N SER A 62 11.18 -13.57 20.70
CA SER A 62 11.00 -12.65 19.56
C SER A 62 11.04 -13.37 18.20
N CYS A 63 11.93 -14.35 18.04
CA CYS A 63 12.03 -15.14 16.82
C CYS A 63 10.83 -16.08 16.67
N LEU A 64 10.38 -16.74 17.74
CA LEU A 64 9.20 -17.61 17.71
C LEU A 64 7.94 -16.84 17.31
N LEU A 65 7.72 -15.66 17.91
CA LEU A 65 6.59 -14.80 17.57
C LEU A 65 6.65 -14.32 16.11
N ASN A 66 7.86 -14.04 15.60
CA ASN A 66 8.01 -13.67 14.19
C ASN A 66 7.72 -14.85 13.26
N ASP A 67 8.23 -16.03 13.57
CA ASP A 67 8.02 -17.22 12.75
C ASP A 67 6.52 -17.57 12.71
N GLU A 68 5.82 -17.44 13.83
CA GLU A 68 4.36 -17.62 13.90
C GLU A 68 3.60 -16.55 13.10
N ARG A 69 3.98 -15.27 13.22
CA ARG A 69 3.41 -14.19 12.39
C ARG A 69 3.61 -14.46 10.91
N SER A 70 4.80 -14.91 10.51
CA SER A 70 5.09 -15.24 9.11
C SER A 70 4.22 -16.40 8.62
N ARG A 71 4.01 -17.43 9.44
CA ARG A 71 3.11 -18.55 9.15
C ARG A 71 1.67 -18.07 8.90
N ILE A 72 1.12 -17.28 9.81
CA ILE A 72 -0.24 -16.73 9.71
C ILE A 72 -0.38 -15.86 8.46
N ASN A 73 0.58 -14.97 8.19
CA ASN A 73 0.52 -14.10 7.01
C ASN A 73 0.56 -14.89 5.70
N SER A 74 1.40 -15.93 5.61
CA SER A 74 1.44 -16.80 4.42
C SER A 74 0.12 -17.53 4.21
N GLU A 75 -0.53 -17.97 5.29
CA GLU A 75 -1.85 -18.60 5.23
C GLU A 75 -2.94 -17.62 4.78
N LEU A 76 -2.97 -16.41 5.35
CA LEU A 76 -3.90 -15.34 4.93
C LEU A 76 -3.72 -14.98 3.46
N SER A 77 -2.49 -14.77 3.00
CA SER A 77 -2.23 -14.49 1.58
C SER A 77 -2.72 -15.60 0.67
N ARG A 78 -2.56 -16.87 1.08
CA ARG A 78 -3.06 -18.02 0.29
C ARG A 78 -4.59 -18.03 0.20
N LEU A 79 -5.28 -17.72 1.30
CA LEU A 79 -6.75 -17.65 1.31
C LEU A 79 -7.27 -16.51 0.44
N LEU A 80 -6.67 -15.32 0.55
CA LEU A 80 -7.03 -14.17 -0.29
C LEU A 80 -6.81 -14.43 -1.78
N HIS A 81 -5.71 -15.10 -2.15
CA HIS A 81 -5.48 -15.48 -3.54
C HIS A 81 -6.53 -16.48 -4.05
N LYS A 82 -6.96 -17.42 -3.20
CA LYS A 82 -7.99 -18.40 -3.54
C LYS A 82 -9.35 -17.73 -3.71
N GLU A 83 -9.75 -16.89 -2.77
CA GLU A 83 -11.02 -16.13 -2.84
C GLU A 83 -11.09 -15.26 -4.09
N ASN A 84 -10.00 -14.55 -4.41
CA ASN A 84 -9.95 -13.70 -5.60
C ASN A 84 -9.99 -14.52 -6.91
N GLN A 85 -9.52 -15.77 -6.89
CA GLN A 85 -9.65 -16.68 -8.03
C GLN A 85 -11.10 -17.18 -8.18
N GLU A 86 -11.74 -17.59 -7.08
CA GLU A 86 -13.13 -18.06 -7.07
C GLU A 86 -14.12 -16.96 -7.51
N ASN A 87 -13.89 -15.71 -7.11
CA ASN A 87 -14.69 -14.57 -7.56
C ASN A 87 -14.58 -14.34 -9.08
N ARG A 88 -13.38 -14.53 -9.66
CA ARG A 88 -13.16 -14.39 -11.11
C ARG A 88 -13.81 -15.51 -11.93
N GLU A 89 -13.84 -16.74 -11.40
CA GLU A 89 -14.47 -17.89 -12.07
C GLU A 89 -16.01 -17.82 -12.01
N SER A 90 -16.56 -17.18 -10.96
CA SER A 90 -18.01 -16.97 -10.78
C SER A 90 -18.59 -15.95 -11.78
N GLU A 91 -17.81 -14.95 -12.19
CA GLU A 91 -18.22 -13.93 -13.17
C GLU A 91 -18.20 -14.45 -14.63
N HIS A 92 -17.48 -15.54 -14.92
CA HIS A 92 -17.37 -16.09 -16.28
C HIS A 92 -18.51 -17.08 -16.63
N SER A 93 -19.28 -17.53 -15.65
CA SER A 93 -20.32 -18.56 -15.84
C SER A 93 -21.70 -18.02 -16.26
N ILE A 94 -21.86 -16.70 -16.46
CA ILE A 94 -23.14 -16.07 -16.87
C ILE A 94 -23.16 -15.69 -18.37
N SER A 95 -22.06 -15.88 -19.11
CA SER A 95 -21.91 -15.38 -20.50
C SER A 95 -21.86 -16.46 -21.60
N GLU A 96 -22.55 -17.58 -21.45
CA GLU A 96 -22.70 -18.57 -22.54
C GLU A 96 -24.16 -18.91 -22.83
N CYS A 97 -24.86 -18.00 -23.50
CA CYS A 97 -25.91 -18.39 -24.45
C CYS A 97 -26.13 -17.30 -25.52
N SER A 98 -26.20 -17.76 -26.77
CA SER A 98 -26.95 -17.20 -27.91
C SER A 98 -26.29 -16.23 -28.92
N HIS A 99 -26.04 -16.82 -30.11
CA HIS A 99 -26.45 -16.38 -31.46
C HIS A 99 -25.60 -15.39 -32.31
N SER A 100 -24.88 -15.99 -33.28
CA SER A 100 -24.89 -15.78 -34.75
C SER A 100 -25.06 -14.38 -35.38
N SER A 101 -24.08 -14.09 -36.26
CA SER A 101 -24.16 -13.42 -37.59
C SER A 101 -24.57 -11.95 -37.73
N ASP A 102 -23.56 -11.17 -38.13
CA ASP A 102 -23.49 -10.29 -39.32
C ASP A 102 -24.32 -8.98 -39.40
N SER A 103 -23.58 -7.93 -39.78
CA SER A 103 -23.97 -6.63 -40.38
C SER A 103 -24.55 -5.47 -39.55
N GLU A 104 -23.77 -4.39 -39.63
CA GLU A 104 -24.10 -2.95 -39.66
C GLU A 104 -24.40 -2.14 -38.36
N HIS A 105 -23.49 -1.20 -38.14
CA HIS A 105 -23.68 0.18 -37.66
C HIS A 105 -24.36 0.41 -36.30
N SER A 106 -23.54 0.63 -35.25
CA SER A 106 -23.82 1.63 -34.21
C SER A 106 -22.57 1.90 -33.37
N GLU A 107 -22.33 3.19 -33.17
CA GLU A 107 -21.31 3.83 -32.32
C GLU A 107 -20.88 3.01 -31.09
N VAL A 108 -19.74 2.34 -31.22
CA VAL A 108 -18.91 2.03 -30.06
C VAL A 108 -18.32 3.38 -29.63
N LYS A 109 -18.90 4.01 -28.62
CA LYS A 109 -18.13 4.96 -27.80
C LYS A 109 -17.00 4.14 -27.19
N GLU A 110 -15.86 4.14 -27.87
CA GLU A 110 -14.58 3.73 -27.31
C GLU A 110 -14.43 4.51 -26.01
N VAL A 111 -14.65 3.83 -24.89
CA VAL A 111 -14.16 4.33 -23.61
C VAL A 111 -12.65 4.40 -23.83
N PRO A 112 -12.02 5.60 -23.81
CA PRO A 112 -10.59 5.71 -24.00
C PRO A 112 -9.97 4.77 -23.00
N SER A 113 -9.06 3.90 -23.44
CA SER A 113 -8.36 2.98 -22.56
C SER A 113 -7.48 3.80 -21.63
N LEU A 114 -8.10 4.30 -20.55
CA LEU A 114 -7.46 5.14 -19.55
C LEU A 114 -6.18 4.43 -19.12
N SER A 115 -5.08 5.19 -19.09
CA SER A 115 -3.81 4.69 -18.61
C SER A 115 -3.99 4.09 -17.21
N ALA A 116 -3.11 3.15 -16.82
CA ALA A 116 -3.16 2.56 -15.49
C ALA A 116 -3.22 3.64 -14.39
N ASP A 117 -2.51 4.75 -14.61
CA ASP A 117 -2.48 5.90 -13.70
C ASP A 117 -3.83 6.65 -13.68
N ALA A 118 -4.44 6.88 -14.84
CA ALA A 118 -5.75 7.55 -14.92
C ALA A 118 -6.87 6.72 -14.28
N LYS A 119 -6.79 5.38 -14.33
CA LYS A 119 -7.73 4.48 -13.63
C LYS A 119 -7.58 4.58 -12.11
N VAL A 120 -6.34 4.59 -11.61
CA VAL A 120 -6.07 4.75 -10.17
C VAL A 120 -6.60 6.08 -9.65
N ILE A 121 -6.44 7.16 -10.42
CA ILE A 121 -6.97 8.47 -10.06
C ILE A 121 -8.50 8.46 -10.05
N LEU A 122 -9.14 7.86 -11.06
CA LEU A 122 -10.59 7.79 -11.13
C LEU A 122 -11.18 6.94 -9.99
N ASP A 123 -10.53 5.82 -9.66
CA ASP A 123 -10.90 4.99 -8.52
C ASP A 123 -10.76 5.75 -7.20
N LEU A 124 -9.70 6.56 -7.06
CA LEU A 124 -9.50 7.41 -5.88
C LEU A 124 -10.59 8.48 -5.75
N LEU A 125 -10.94 9.15 -6.86
CA LEU A 125 -12.01 10.15 -6.91
C LEU A 125 -13.38 9.52 -6.57
N ASN A 126 -13.67 8.34 -7.10
CA ASN A 126 -14.89 7.60 -6.79
C ASN A 126 -14.96 7.17 -5.32
N VAL A 127 -13.85 6.70 -4.75
CA VAL A 127 -13.76 6.34 -3.32
C VAL A 127 -13.99 7.57 -2.42
N LEU A 128 -13.39 8.71 -2.78
CA LEU A 128 -13.55 9.96 -2.03
C LEU A 128 -14.95 10.58 -2.18
N ALA A 129 -15.61 10.39 -3.32
CA ALA A 129 -16.95 10.91 -3.59
C ALA A 129 -18.08 10.10 -2.90
N ILE A 130 -17.87 8.80 -2.67
CA ILE A 130 -18.89 7.90 -2.11
C ILE A 130 -18.85 7.90 -0.57
N ASP A 131 -17.67 7.84 0.04
CA ASP A 131 -17.50 7.95 1.50
C ASP A 131 -16.04 8.31 1.86
N PRO A 132 -15.77 9.48 2.47
CA PRO A 132 -14.42 9.89 2.90
C PRO A 132 -13.75 8.90 3.86
N THR A 133 -14.50 7.98 4.48
CA THR A 133 -13.98 6.98 5.42
C THR A 133 -13.49 5.69 4.76
N LEU A 134 -13.80 5.46 3.48
CA LEU A 134 -13.28 4.33 2.69
C LEU A 134 -11.85 4.59 2.18
N PHE A 135 -11.38 5.83 2.22
CA PHE A 135 -9.98 6.15 1.98
C PHE A 135 -9.13 5.65 3.15
N ASN A 136 -8.36 4.59 2.93
CA ASN A 136 -7.44 4.08 3.92
C ASN A 136 -6.06 4.76 3.78
N PRO A 137 -5.70 5.69 4.70
CA PRO A 137 -4.42 6.41 4.67
C PRO A 137 -3.22 5.50 5.00
N TYR A 138 -3.41 4.20 5.16
CA TYR A 138 -2.33 3.23 5.35
C TYR A 138 -2.07 2.38 4.09
N SER A 139 -2.97 2.40 3.10
CA SER A 139 -2.79 1.72 1.81
C SER A 139 -2.50 2.67 0.65
N PHE A 140 -2.66 3.98 0.87
CA PHE A 140 -2.33 4.99 -0.12
C PHE A 140 -0.82 5.19 -0.20
N ASP A 141 -0.27 5.17 -1.42
CA ASP A 141 1.17 5.33 -1.66
C ASP A 141 1.56 6.80 -1.61
N PHE A 142 1.68 7.35 -0.39
CA PHE A 142 2.17 8.70 -0.16
C PHE A 142 3.54 8.96 -0.80
N PRO A 143 4.49 8.00 -0.80
CA PRO A 143 5.73 8.16 -1.56
C PRO A 143 5.53 8.38 -3.06
N ALA A 144 4.63 7.63 -3.72
CA ALA A 144 4.33 7.83 -5.13
C ALA A 144 3.68 9.20 -5.40
N LEU A 145 2.79 9.63 -4.51
CA LEU A 145 2.17 10.95 -4.60
C LEU A 145 3.19 12.09 -4.36
N ALA A 146 4.09 11.91 -3.39
CA ALA A 146 5.14 12.86 -3.10
C ALA A 146 6.18 12.93 -4.24
N ASP A 147 6.53 11.79 -4.85
CA ASP A 147 7.38 11.75 -6.05
C ASP A 147 6.72 12.50 -7.20
N PHE A 148 5.42 12.26 -7.43
CA PHE A 148 4.63 12.96 -8.45
C PHE A 148 4.69 14.49 -8.24
N PHE A 149 4.37 14.99 -7.05
CA PHE A 149 4.42 16.44 -6.75
C PHE A 149 5.83 17.02 -6.64
N SER A 150 6.86 16.20 -6.46
CA SER A 150 8.26 16.66 -6.42
C SER A 150 8.84 16.96 -7.81
N ARG A 151 8.13 16.60 -8.88
CA ARG A 151 8.56 16.86 -10.26
C ARG A 151 8.44 18.37 -10.55
N PRO A 152 9.47 18.99 -11.17
CA PRO A 152 9.47 20.43 -11.48
C PRO A 152 8.38 20.81 -12.49
N THR A 153 7.93 19.84 -13.28
CA THR A 153 6.83 19.95 -14.22
C THR A 153 5.94 18.73 -14.08
N LEU A 154 4.66 18.98 -13.84
CA LEU A 154 3.62 17.96 -13.96
C LEU A 154 3.12 18.01 -15.40
N LEU A 155 3.31 16.92 -16.14
CA LEU A 155 2.67 16.76 -17.43
C LEU A 155 1.22 16.39 -17.17
N LEU A 156 0.35 17.39 -17.25
CA LEU A 156 -1.07 17.18 -17.19
C LEU A 156 -1.51 16.48 -18.48
N PRO A 157 -2.23 15.35 -18.40
CA PRO A 157 -2.84 14.74 -19.58
C PRO A 157 -3.69 15.79 -20.33
N GLU A 158 -3.64 15.80 -21.67
CA GLU A 158 -4.36 16.80 -22.48
C GLU A 158 -5.88 16.76 -22.24
N GLU A 159 -6.38 15.61 -21.79
CA GLU A 159 -7.76 15.37 -21.43
C GLU A 159 -8.23 16.18 -20.21
N TRP A 160 -7.31 16.74 -19.42
CA TRP A 160 -7.60 17.52 -18.21
C TRP A 160 -7.46 19.03 -18.44
N LEU A 161 -7.00 19.46 -19.62
CA LEU A 161 -6.96 20.89 -19.99
C LEU A 161 -8.32 21.60 -19.83
N PRO A 162 -9.47 21.00 -20.18
CA PRO A 162 -10.77 21.63 -19.99
C PRO A 162 -11.12 21.86 -18.51
N GLU A 163 -10.67 20.97 -17.63
CA GLU A 163 -10.95 20.98 -16.19
C GLU A 163 -9.92 21.79 -15.39
N TRP A 164 -8.83 22.23 -16.04
CA TRP A 164 -7.75 22.96 -15.39
C TRP A 164 -8.18 24.21 -14.62
N PRO A 165 -9.11 25.06 -15.13
CA PRO A 165 -9.58 26.22 -14.37
C PRO A 165 -10.25 25.85 -13.04
N GLU A 166 -10.99 24.74 -13.02
CA GLU A 166 -11.72 24.27 -11.84
C GLU A 166 -10.77 23.60 -10.84
N ILE A 167 -9.81 22.81 -11.33
CA ILE A 167 -8.74 22.24 -10.51
C ILE A 167 -7.92 23.34 -9.83
N VAL A 168 -7.55 24.40 -10.54
CA VAL A 168 -6.79 25.53 -9.97
C VAL A 168 -7.61 26.26 -8.91
N SER A 169 -8.91 26.46 -9.15
CA SER A 169 -9.81 27.08 -8.19
C SER A 169 -9.86 26.28 -6.88
N LEU A 170 -10.02 24.96 -6.97
CA LEU A 170 -10.06 24.07 -5.81
C LEU A 170 -8.73 24.02 -5.04
N VAL A 171 -7.59 24.03 -5.76
CA VAL A 171 -6.27 24.06 -5.12
C VAL A 171 -6.03 25.38 -4.39
N HIS A 172 -6.47 26.50 -4.97
CA HIS A 172 -6.37 27.82 -4.35
C HIS A 172 -7.28 27.97 -3.11
N GLU A 173 -8.44 27.32 -3.09
CA GLU A 173 -9.34 27.32 -1.93
C GLU A 173 -8.81 26.48 -0.76
N ALA A 174 -7.98 25.46 -1.06
CA ALA A 174 -7.39 24.57 -0.07
C ALA A 174 -6.05 25.06 0.54
N LEU A 175 -5.46 26.12 0.00
CA LEU A 175 -4.22 26.77 0.48
C LEU A 175 -4.52 27.98 1.38
#